data_AF-A0A0R1SNG4-F1
#
_entry.id   AF-A0A0R1SNG4-F1
#
_cell.length_a   1.000
_cell.length_b   1.000
_cell.length_c   1.000
_cell.angle_alpha   90.00
_cell.angle_beta   90.00
_cell.angle_gamma   90.00
#
_symmetry.space_group_name_H-M   'P 1'
#
loop_
_entity.id
_entity.type
_entity.pdbx_description
1 polymer ?
#
loop_
_entity_poly.entity_id
_entity_poly.type
_entity_poly.pdbx_seq_one_letter_code
_entity_poly.pdbx_strand_id
1 'polypeptide(L)'
;MKSAGKKRPGFLLAEALIALMISIMTINILHDAILILRTVPRLDHASELRQQITQRKLSDYFKDQIIDEIDLETHQLSFKRYNSTEQVWHYKKLAVDQRWSDRQFLRLYDANGGFEPILNDVQKVSFKRIKNLLLITICDSDNLTTEMYIHGIIFKQTTSHSLDQHAPDIHVSHDDDFVSQSGLPKKPGGISVIGSKIPSRDQDPKSTKYDN
;
A
#
# COMPACT_ATOMS: atom_id res chain seq x y z
N MET A 1 -3.09 -27.15 -86.08
CA MET A 1 -2.00 -26.22 -86.42
C MET A 1 -1.70 -25.37 -85.18
N LYS A 2 -0.62 -25.67 -84.44
CA LYS A 2 -0.20 -24.89 -83.27
C LYS A 2 0.73 -23.78 -83.74
N SER A 3 0.27 -22.54 -83.67
CA SER A 3 1.12 -21.35 -83.84
C SER A 3 2.15 -21.33 -82.69
N ALA A 4 3.38 -21.75 -82.98
CA ALA A 4 4.51 -21.54 -82.08
C ALA A 4 4.88 -20.05 -82.14
N GLY A 5 4.23 -19.24 -81.30
CA GLY A 5 4.51 -17.82 -81.18
C GLY A 5 5.98 -17.60 -80.82
N LYS A 6 6.73 -16.93 -81.71
CA LYS A 6 8.09 -16.46 -81.44
C LYS A 6 8.09 -15.70 -80.11
N LYS A 7 8.81 -16.22 -79.10
CA LYS A 7 9.06 -15.53 -77.82
C LYS A 7 9.74 -14.20 -78.14
N ARG A 8 9.03 -13.08 -77.98
CA ARG A 8 9.60 -11.75 -78.19
C ARG A 8 10.51 -11.46 -76.99
N PRO A 9 11.81 -11.16 -77.17
CA PRO A 9 12.76 -11.00 -76.07
C PRO A 9 12.38 -9.86 -75.11
N GLY A 10 11.65 -8.83 -75.59
CA GLY A 10 11.13 -7.76 -74.75
C GLY A 10 10.02 -8.18 -73.78
N PHE A 11 9.34 -9.30 -74.02
CA PHE A 11 8.26 -9.79 -73.14
C PHE A 11 8.82 -10.34 -71.82
N LEU A 12 9.98 -11.00 -71.87
CA LEU A 12 10.63 -11.62 -70.71
C LEU A 12 11.17 -10.56 -69.73
N LEU A 13 11.68 -9.45 -70.27
CA LEU A 13 12.14 -8.32 -69.46
C LEU A 13 10.98 -7.59 -68.78
N ALA A 14 9.88 -7.35 -69.51
CA ALA A 14 8.69 -6.72 -68.95
C ALA A 14 8.05 -7.58 -67.85
N GLU A 15 7.98 -8.89 -68.05
CA GLU A 15 7.48 -9.86 -67.07
C GLU A 15 8.35 -9.88 -65.80
N ALA A 16 9.67 -9.91 -65.94
CA ALA A 16 10.60 -9.84 -64.81
C ALA A 16 10.47 -8.53 -64.02
N LEU A 17 10.24 -7.40 -64.71
CA LEU A 17 10.08 -6.09 -64.08
C LEU A 17 8.76 -5.99 -63.31
N ILE A 18 7.67 -6.54 -63.85
CA ILE A 18 6.39 -6.63 -63.16
C ILE A 18 6.50 -7.55 -61.92
N ALA A 19 7.15 -8.72 -62.06
CA ALA A 19 7.37 -9.63 -60.95
C ALA A 19 8.21 -9.01 -59.82
N LEU A 20 9.23 -8.23 -60.18
CA LEU A 20 10.02 -7.45 -59.21
C LEU A 20 9.16 -6.41 -58.48
N MET A 21 8.32 -5.68 -59.22
CA MET A 21 7.45 -4.64 -58.64
C MET A 21 6.44 -5.23 -57.65
N ILE A 22 5.82 -6.36 -58.00
CA ILE A 22 4.92 -7.10 -57.12
C ILE A 22 5.66 -7.59 -55.87
N SER A 23 6.88 -8.09 -56.04
CA SER A 23 7.70 -8.55 -54.91
C SER A 23 8.02 -7.41 -53.93
N ILE A 24 8.39 -6.23 -54.43
CA ILE A 24 8.65 -5.04 -53.59
C ILE A 24 7.37 -4.61 -52.86
N MET A 25 6.22 -4.54 -53.53
CA MET A 25 4.95 -4.24 -52.87
C MET A 25 4.64 -5.25 -51.76
N THR A 26 4.85 -6.53 -52.01
CA THR A 26 4.58 -7.59 -51.03
C THR A 26 5.49 -7.45 -49.80
N ILE A 27 6.77 -7.14 -50.00
CA ILE A 27 7.72 -6.91 -48.91
C ILE A 27 7.32 -5.68 -48.09
N ASN A 28 6.91 -4.58 -48.73
CA ASN A 28 6.48 -3.37 -48.03
C ASN A 28 5.22 -3.62 -47.19
N ILE A 29 4.22 -4.31 -47.74
CA ILE A 29 3.01 -4.67 -47.01
C ILE A 29 3.34 -5.57 -45.81
N LEU A 30 4.26 -6.53 -45.98
CA LEU A 30 4.69 -7.40 -44.89
C LEU A 30 5.46 -6.62 -43.81
N HIS A 31 6.33 -5.70 -44.21
CA HIS A 31 7.06 -4.83 -43.30
C HIS A 31 6.11 -3.95 -42.47
N ASP A 32 5.12 -3.33 -43.12
CA ASP A 32 4.14 -2.46 -42.45
C ASP A 32 3.24 -3.27 -41.51
N ALA A 33 2.83 -4.49 -41.90
CA ALA A 33 2.09 -5.39 -41.03
C ALA A 33 2.89 -5.79 -39.77
N ILE A 34 4.20 -6.04 -39.90
CA ILE A 34 5.09 -6.32 -38.77
C ILE A 34 5.24 -5.09 -37.88
N LEU A 35 5.34 -3.89 -38.48
CA LEU A 35 5.46 -2.64 -37.74
C LEU A 35 4.19 -2.38 -36.91
N ILE A 36 3.01 -2.55 -37.51
CA ILE A 36 1.72 -2.48 -36.80
C ILE A 36 1.66 -3.52 -35.68
N LEU A 37 2.07 -4.76 -35.95
CA LEU A 37 2.07 -5.81 -34.93
C LEU A 37 3.01 -5.50 -33.75
N ARG A 38 4.08 -4.73 -33.99
CA ARG A 38 5.00 -4.24 -32.95
C ARG A 38 4.49 -3.01 -32.22
N THR A 39 3.67 -2.17 -32.84
CA THR A 39 3.12 -0.94 -32.23
C THR A 39 1.79 -1.16 -31.52
N VAL A 40 1.06 -2.24 -31.79
CA VAL A 40 -0.06 -2.64 -30.93
C VAL A 40 0.52 -2.99 -29.55
N PRO A 41 0.14 -2.26 -28.48
CA PRO A 41 0.70 -2.47 -27.15
C PRO A 41 0.24 -3.84 -26.64
N ARG A 42 1.01 -4.87 -26.99
CA ARG A 42 0.91 -6.20 -26.41
C ARG A 42 1.43 -6.06 -24.98
N LEU A 43 0.50 -6.04 -24.02
CA LEU A 43 0.63 -6.27 -22.56
C LEU A 43 0.17 -5.13 -21.64
N ASP A 44 0.08 -3.88 -22.09
CA ASP A 44 -0.24 -2.76 -21.18
C ASP A 44 -1.70 -2.72 -20.74
N HIS A 45 -2.64 -3.10 -21.60
CA HIS A 45 -4.07 -3.01 -21.26
C HIS A 45 -4.47 -3.87 -20.06
N ALA A 46 -3.88 -5.05 -19.88
CA ALA A 46 -4.18 -5.88 -18.72
C ALA A 46 -3.61 -5.31 -17.42
N SER A 47 -2.42 -4.70 -17.49
CA SER A 47 -1.78 -4.02 -16.36
C SER A 47 -2.55 -2.76 -15.97
N GLU A 48 -2.89 -1.94 -16.96
CA GLU A 48 -3.67 -0.72 -16.80
C GLU A 48 -5.07 -1.02 -16.22
N LEU A 49 -5.77 -2.04 -16.75
CA LEU A 49 -7.04 -2.48 -16.19
C LEU A 49 -6.91 -2.97 -14.75
N ARG A 50 -5.88 -3.76 -14.44
CA ARG A 50 -5.62 -4.23 -13.08
C ARG A 50 -5.39 -3.05 -12.14
N GLN A 51 -4.60 -2.08 -12.57
CA GLN A 51 -4.30 -0.88 -11.80
C GLN A 51 -5.55 -0.04 -11.53
N GLN A 52 -6.38 0.20 -12.55
CA GLN A 52 -7.65 0.91 -12.40
C GLN A 52 -8.63 0.18 -11.46
N ILE A 53 -8.72 -1.14 -11.55
CA ILE A 53 -9.55 -1.96 -10.66
C ILE A 53 -9.02 -1.85 -9.22
N THR A 54 -7.71 -1.97 -9.03
CA THR A 54 -7.10 -1.84 -7.71
C THR A 54 -7.31 -0.45 -7.12
N GLN A 55 -7.17 0.60 -7.93
CA GLN A 55 -7.45 1.97 -7.50
C GLN A 55 -8.90 2.13 -7.02
N ARG A 56 -9.86 1.61 -7.78
CA ARG A 56 -11.28 1.65 -7.38
C ARG A 56 -11.49 0.88 -6.07
N LYS A 57 -10.96 -0.34 -5.99
CA LYS A 57 -11.07 -1.18 -4.78
C LYS A 57 -10.45 -0.50 -3.56
N LEU A 58 -9.26 0.10 -3.68
CA LEU A 58 -8.61 0.81 -2.58
C LEU A 58 -9.40 2.04 -2.16
N SER A 59 -9.91 2.82 -3.12
CA SER A 59 -10.77 3.96 -2.82
C SER A 59 -12.02 3.56 -2.05
N ASP A 60 -12.71 2.50 -2.49
CA ASP A 60 -13.87 1.94 -1.80
C ASP A 60 -13.51 1.36 -0.43
N TYR A 61 -12.34 0.73 -0.32
CA TYR A 61 -11.85 0.11 0.91
C TYR A 61 -11.57 1.14 2.01
N PHE A 62 -11.00 2.29 1.63
CA PHE A 62 -10.64 3.36 2.55
C PHE A 62 -11.78 4.34 2.84
N LYS A 63 -12.89 4.25 2.09
CA LYS A 63 -14.08 5.05 2.34
C LYS A 63 -14.61 4.82 3.75
N ASP A 64 -14.90 5.92 4.44
CA ASP A 64 -15.45 5.97 5.80
C ASP A 64 -14.56 5.32 6.88
N GLN A 65 -13.28 5.07 6.57
CA GLN A 65 -12.33 4.52 7.52
C GLN A 65 -11.69 5.61 8.39
N ILE A 66 -11.19 5.20 9.56
CA ILE A 66 -10.47 6.08 10.47
C ILE A 66 -8.98 5.78 10.34
N ILE A 67 -8.22 6.73 9.79
CA ILE A 67 -6.76 6.65 9.76
C ILE A 67 -6.22 7.06 11.12
N ASP A 68 -5.49 6.15 11.76
CA ASP A 68 -4.85 6.39 13.05
C ASP A 68 -3.50 7.09 12.86
N GLU A 69 -2.65 6.59 11.96
CA GLU A 69 -1.28 7.07 11.78
C GLU A 69 -0.77 6.87 10.35
N ILE A 70 0.00 7.84 9.86
CA ILE A 70 0.81 7.73 8.65
C ILE A 70 2.26 7.85 9.08
N ASP A 71 3.01 6.76 8.97
CA ASP A 71 4.44 6.77 9.20
C ASP A 71 5.16 7.11 7.89
N LEU A 72 5.75 8.31 7.86
CA LEU A 72 6.48 8.81 6.70
C LEU A 72 7.85 8.17 6.55
N GLU A 73 8.47 7.71 7.65
CA GLU A 73 9.81 7.10 7.63
C GLU A 73 9.76 5.67 7.11
N THR A 74 8.78 4.89 7.59
CA THR A 74 8.64 3.49 7.16
C THR A 74 7.73 3.32 5.95
N HIS A 75 7.10 4.41 5.47
CA HIS A 75 6.09 4.39 4.41
C HIS A 75 4.95 3.42 4.71
N GLN A 76 4.40 3.51 5.92
CA GLN A 76 3.35 2.63 6.41
C GLN A 76 2.10 3.44 6.75
N LEU A 77 0.94 2.85 6.48
CA LEU A 77 -0.35 3.44 6.82
C LEU A 77 -1.10 2.52 7.78
N SER A 78 -1.43 3.05 8.94
CA SER A 78 -2.13 2.33 10.02
C SER A 78 -3.53 2.90 10.20
N PHE A 79 -4.54 2.03 10.18
CA PHE A 79 -5.93 2.46 10.23
C PHE A 79 -6.83 1.43 10.88
N LYS A 80 -8.02 1.89 11.30
CA LYS A 80 -9.06 1.05 11.87
C LYS A 80 -10.20 0.88 10.88
N ARG A 81 -10.66 -0.36 10.77
CA ARG A 81 -11.80 -0.73 9.95
C ARG A 81 -12.90 -1.40 10.73
N TYR A 82 -14.12 -0.89 10.58
CA TYR A 82 -15.30 -1.50 11.16
C TYR A 82 -15.70 -2.73 10.34
N ASN A 83 -15.77 -3.89 10.98
CA ASN A 83 -16.35 -5.10 10.41
C ASN A 83 -17.81 -5.18 10.83
N SER A 84 -18.74 -5.03 9.88
CA SER A 84 -20.18 -5.06 10.14
C SER A 84 -20.69 -6.42 10.61
N THR A 85 -20.06 -7.52 10.18
CA THR A 85 -20.44 -8.89 10.55
C THR A 85 -20.14 -9.17 12.03
N GLU A 86 -18.99 -8.70 12.50
CA GLU A 86 -18.54 -8.91 13.89
C GLU A 86 -18.89 -7.74 14.81
N GLN A 87 -19.32 -6.61 14.24
CA GLN A 87 -19.56 -5.34 14.93
C GLN A 87 -18.33 -4.80 15.69
N VAL A 88 -17.11 -5.13 15.25
CA VAL A 88 -15.85 -4.77 15.92
C VAL A 88 -14.94 -3.98 14.96
N TRP A 89 -14.16 -3.05 15.55
CA TRP A 89 -13.09 -2.35 14.85
C TRP A 89 -11.82 -3.20 14.82
N HIS A 90 -11.34 -3.49 13.61
CA HIS A 90 -10.09 -4.19 13.37
C HIS A 90 -8.99 -3.22 13.01
N TYR A 91 -7.82 -3.40 13.62
CA TYR A 91 -6.63 -2.67 13.22
C TYR A 91 -6.01 -3.33 11.98
N LYS A 92 -5.67 -2.50 11.00
CA LYS A 92 -5.09 -2.89 9.72
C LYS A 92 -3.89 -2.01 9.43
N LYS A 93 -2.93 -2.57 8.70
CA LYS A 93 -1.70 -1.87 8.30
C LYS A 93 -1.42 -2.12 6.82
N LEU A 94 -1.20 -1.06 6.06
CA LEU A 94 -0.81 -1.12 4.66
C LEU A 94 0.68 -0.76 4.56
N ALA A 95 1.48 -1.67 3.99
CA ALA A 95 2.93 -1.49 3.87
C ALA A 95 3.49 -2.26 2.67
N VAL A 96 4.67 -1.84 2.19
CA VAL A 96 5.43 -2.61 1.21
C VAL A 96 6.23 -3.68 1.93
N ASP A 97 6.06 -4.92 1.49
CA ASP A 97 6.84 -6.05 1.98
C ASP A 97 8.16 -6.15 1.21
N GLN A 98 9.26 -5.89 1.91
CA GLN A 98 10.62 -6.01 1.36
C GLN A 98 11.27 -7.36 1.68
N ARG A 99 10.53 -8.30 2.29
CA ARG A 99 11.10 -9.57 2.78
C ARG A 99 11.53 -10.52 1.65
N TRP A 100 10.96 -10.38 0.45
CA TRP A 100 11.38 -11.12 -0.73
C TRP A 100 12.23 -10.22 -1.62
N SER A 101 13.49 -10.61 -1.87
CA SER A 101 14.48 -9.80 -2.57
C SER A 101 14.09 -9.46 -4.01
N ASP A 102 13.31 -10.32 -4.66
CA ASP A 102 13.12 -10.26 -6.10
C ASP A 102 11.82 -9.54 -6.50
N ARG A 103 10.84 -9.45 -5.59
CA ARG A 103 9.54 -8.80 -5.86
C ARG A 103 8.99 -8.19 -4.58
N GLN A 104 8.73 -6.89 -4.66
CA GLN A 104 8.09 -6.14 -3.60
C GLN A 104 6.58 -6.14 -3.80
N PHE A 105 5.85 -6.30 -2.69
CA PHE A 105 4.40 -6.39 -2.70
C PHE A 105 3.81 -5.31 -1.81
N LEU A 106 2.78 -4.62 -2.28
CA LEU A 106 1.93 -3.84 -1.39
C LEU A 106 0.98 -4.80 -0.67
N ARG A 107 1.08 -4.86 0.66
CA ARG A 107 0.32 -5.79 1.48
C ARG A 107 -0.50 -5.10 2.54
N LEU A 108 -1.70 -5.62 2.71
CA LEU A 108 -2.56 -5.33 3.84
C LEU A 108 -2.31 -6.37 4.93
N TYR A 109 -1.88 -5.93 6.09
CA TYR A 109 -1.64 -6.76 7.26
C TYR A 109 -2.78 -6.61 8.25
N ASP A 110 -3.16 -7.74 8.82
CA ASP A 110 -4.12 -7.83 9.91
C ASP A 110 -3.40 -7.84 11.25
N ALA A 111 -4.06 -7.33 12.28
CA ALA A 111 -3.55 -7.38 13.65
C ALA A 111 -3.17 -8.79 14.13
N ASN A 112 -3.83 -9.83 13.58
CA ASN A 112 -3.63 -11.23 13.96
C ASN A 112 -2.54 -11.96 13.15
N GLY A 113 -1.73 -11.23 12.37
CA GLY A 113 -0.60 -11.80 11.62
C GLY A 113 -0.94 -12.35 10.24
N GLY A 114 -2.19 -12.22 9.77
CA GLY A 114 -2.57 -12.47 8.38
C GLY A 114 -2.12 -11.34 7.44
N PHE A 115 -1.94 -11.65 6.16
CA PHE A 115 -1.70 -10.64 5.13
C PHE A 115 -2.44 -10.94 3.82
N GLU A 116 -2.84 -9.88 3.12
CA GLU A 116 -3.44 -9.92 1.78
C GLU A 116 -2.58 -9.09 0.80
N PRO A 117 -2.08 -9.66 -0.30
CA PRO A 117 -1.38 -8.91 -1.33
C PRO A 117 -2.38 -8.09 -2.17
N ILE A 118 -2.11 -6.80 -2.32
CA ILE A 118 -2.94 -5.87 -3.09
C ILE A 118 -2.35 -5.64 -4.49
N LEU A 119 -1.06 -5.31 -4.54
CA LEU A 119 -0.32 -5.07 -5.78
C LEU A 119 1.02 -5.80 -5.72
N ASN A 120 1.42 -6.30 -6.89
CA ASN A 120 2.72 -6.92 -7.11
C ASN A 120 3.64 -5.93 -7.81
N ASP A 121 4.94 -6.21 -7.80
CA ASP A 121 5.98 -5.48 -8.54
C ASP A 121 6.13 -4.00 -8.12
N VAL A 122 5.65 -3.67 -6.91
CA VAL A 122 5.66 -2.30 -6.39
C VAL A 122 7.02 -1.94 -5.82
N GLN A 123 7.78 -1.07 -6.49
CA GLN A 123 9.10 -0.63 -6.04
C GLN A 123 9.05 0.34 -4.86
N LYS A 124 8.04 1.23 -4.84
CA LYS A 124 7.92 2.23 -3.77
C LYS A 124 6.46 2.63 -3.57
N VAL A 125 6.08 2.84 -2.32
CA VAL A 125 4.81 3.49 -1.96
C VAL A 125 5.11 4.66 -1.03
N SER A 126 4.35 5.74 -1.17
CA SER A 126 4.32 6.82 -0.20
C SER A 126 2.89 7.20 0.13
N PHE A 127 2.69 7.61 1.38
CA PHE A 127 1.41 8.04 1.90
C PHE A 127 1.55 9.48 2.38
N LYS A 128 0.65 10.36 1.94
CA LYS A 128 0.67 11.77 2.35
C LYS A 128 -0.74 12.24 2.68
N ARG A 129 -0.88 12.88 3.83
CA ARG A 129 -2.11 13.59 4.18
C ARG A 129 -2.12 14.97 3.51
N ILE A 130 -3.19 15.26 2.77
CA ILE A 130 -3.45 16.57 2.18
C ILE A 130 -4.81 17.05 2.70
N LYS A 131 -4.81 17.83 3.79
CA LYS A 131 -6.03 18.25 4.50
C LYS A 131 -6.86 17.04 4.97
N ASN A 132 -7.99 16.79 4.29
CA ASN A 132 -8.92 15.67 4.54
C ASN A 132 -8.83 14.59 3.44
N LEU A 133 -7.76 14.61 2.63
CA LEU A 133 -7.49 13.63 1.58
C LEU A 133 -6.26 12.81 1.96
N LEU A 134 -6.26 11.55 1.57
CA LEU A 134 -5.07 10.71 1.54
C LEU A 134 -4.57 10.63 0.10
N LEU A 135 -3.33 11.04 -0.13
CA LEU A 135 -2.59 10.77 -1.35
C LEU A 135 -1.78 9.49 -1.14
N ILE A 136 -2.00 8.51 -2.02
CA ILE A 136 -1.18 7.31 -2.15
C ILE A 136 -0.43 7.44 -3.47
N THR A 137 0.89 7.43 -3.42
CA THR A 137 1.74 7.38 -4.61
C THR A 137 2.40 6.02 -4.69
N ILE A 138 2.24 5.33 -5.81
CA ILE A 138 2.77 3.99 -6.06
C ILE A 138 3.70 4.09 -7.26
N CYS A 139 4.92 3.59 -7.12
CA CYS A 139 5.90 3.45 -8.20
C CYS A 139 6.08 1.96 -8.49
N ASP A 140 5.83 1.57 -9.74
CA ASP A 140 6.02 0.20 -10.24
C ASP A 140 7.51 -0.05 -10.59
N SER A 141 7.88 -1.30 -10.88
CA SER A 141 9.21 -1.70 -11.33
C SER A 141 9.62 -1.04 -12.65
N ASP A 142 8.65 -0.67 -13.48
CA ASP A 142 8.86 0.04 -14.74
C ASP A 142 9.01 1.56 -14.57
N ASN A 143 9.18 2.04 -13.34
CA ASN A 143 9.20 3.46 -12.96
C ASN A 143 7.93 4.25 -13.32
N LEU A 144 6.84 3.55 -13.63
CA LEU A 144 5.53 4.17 -13.79
C LEU A 144 5.01 4.58 -12.42
N THR A 145 4.78 5.89 -12.27
CA THR A 145 4.24 6.47 -11.04
C THR A 145 2.75 6.68 -11.18
N THR A 146 1.99 6.23 -10.19
CA THR A 146 0.54 6.42 -10.14
C THR A 146 0.14 7.05 -8.82
N GLU A 147 -0.69 8.08 -8.94
CA GLU A 147 -1.20 8.83 -7.82
C GLU A 147 -2.68 8.55 -7.63
N MET A 148 -3.06 8.30 -6.37
CA MET A 148 -4.43 8.06 -5.98
C MET A 148 -4.83 9.02 -4.88
N TYR A 149 -5.89 9.76 -5.13
CA TYR A 149 -6.50 10.68 -4.18
C TYR A 149 -7.74 10.01 -3.59
N ILE A 150 -7.68 9.69 -2.30
CA ILE A 150 -8.79 9.07 -1.60
C ILE A 150 -9.49 10.12 -0.73
N HIS A 151 -10.81 10.18 -0.90
CA HIS A 151 -11.72 11.06 -0.16
C HIS A 151 -12.57 10.29 0.84
N GLY A 152 -13.24 11.00 1.74
CA GLY A 152 -14.17 10.39 2.71
C GLY A 152 -13.45 9.60 3.80
N ILE A 153 -12.25 10.04 4.17
CA ILE A 153 -11.47 9.43 5.24
C ILE A 153 -11.43 10.37 6.44
N ILE A 154 -11.53 9.80 7.64
CA ILE A 154 -11.44 10.56 8.89
C ILE A 154 -10.04 10.35 9.47
N PHE A 155 -9.25 11.42 9.55
CA PHE A 155 -7.96 11.37 10.23
C PHE A 155 -8.16 11.60 11.72
N LYS A 156 -7.64 10.70 12.54
CA LYS A 156 -7.57 10.93 13.98
C LYS A 156 -6.74 12.19 14.23
N GLN A 157 -7.30 13.14 14.98
CA GLN A 157 -6.55 14.32 15.38
C GLN A 157 -5.51 13.87 16.40
N THR A 158 -4.22 14.01 16.08
CA THR A 158 -3.16 13.96 17.08
C THR A 158 -3.34 15.21 17.93
N THR A 159 -4.01 15.08 19.08
CA THR A 159 -4.00 16.12 20.10
C THR A 159 -2.56 16.26 20.57
N SER A 160 -1.83 17.21 19.98
CA SER A 160 -0.60 17.72 20.55
C SER A 160 -0.97 18.38 21.88
N HIS A 161 -0.84 17.63 22.97
CA HIS A 161 -0.76 18.21 24.30
C HIS A 161 0.51 19.08 24.32
N SER A 162 0.37 20.37 24.03
CA SER A 162 1.37 21.36 24.40
C SER A 162 1.39 21.37 25.92
N LEU A 163 2.47 20.82 26.48
CA LEU A 163 2.78 20.89 27.90
C LEU A 163 3.30 22.30 28.19
N ASP A 164 2.42 23.30 28.14
CA ASP A 164 2.71 24.64 28.68
C ASP A 164 2.67 24.54 30.22
N GLN A 165 3.77 24.06 30.79
CA GLN A 165 4.07 24.24 32.20
C GLN A 165 4.56 25.69 32.41
N HIS A 166 3.62 26.62 32.47
CA HIS A 166 3.84 27.84 33.26
C HIS A 166 3.71 27.44 34.73
N ALA A 167 4.86 27.22 35.37
CA ALA A 167 4.95 27.19 36.83
C ALA A 167 4.51 28.55 37.39
N PRO A 168 3.60 28.62 38.37
CA PRO A 168 3.44 29.82 39.18
C PRO A 168 4.55 29.85 40.23
N ASP A 169 5.38 30.89 40.19
CA ASP A 169 6.29 31.25 41.27
C ASP A 169 5.49 31.51 42.55
N ILE A 170 5.54 30.58 43.49
CA ILE A 170 5.02 30.79 44.85
C ILE A 170 6.13 31.44 45.66
N HIS A 171 6.04 32.77 45.81
CA HIS A 171 6.81 33.52 46.80
C HIS A 171 6.30 33.15 48.20
N VAL A 172 7.11 32.40 48.95
CA VAL A 172 6.88 32.12 50.38
C VAL A 172 7.46 33.26 51.20
N SER A 173 6.60 34.09 51.77
CA SER A 173 6.95 35.00 52.86
C SER A 173 6.65 34.33 54.19
N HIS A 174 7.67 34.20 55.03
CA HIS A 174 7.54 34.02 56.48
C HIS A 174 6.67 35.15 57.05
N ASP A 175 5.77 34.81 57.98
CA ASP A 175 5.73 35.42 59.31
C ASP A 175 4.77 34.64 60.22
N ASP A 176 5.15 34.59 61.49
CA ASP A 176 4.68 33.73 62.56
C ASP A 176 3.36 34.17 63.22
N ASP A 177 2.81 33.21 63.99
CA ASP A 177 2.14 33.34 65.29
C ASP A 177 0.59 33.24 65.45
N PHE A 178 0.25 32.25 66.31
CA PHE A 178 -0.76 32.22 67.38
C PHE A 178 -2.08 31.40 67.28
N VAL A 179 -1.98 30.14 67.76
CA VAL A 179 -2.69 29.50 68.91
C VAL A 179 -4.23 29.23 68.91
N SER A 180 -4.53 27.91 68.92
CA SER A 180 -5.51 27.10 69.69
C SER A 180 -7.05 27.22 69.51
N GLN A 181 -7.71 26.08 69.19
CA GLN A 181 -8.36 25.10 70.09
C GLN A 181 -9.20 24.09 69.26
N SER A 182 -8.94 22.78 69.38
CA SER A 182 -9.74 21.75 70.09
C SER A 182 -10.78 21.00 69.22
N GLY A 183 -10.73 19.65 69.22
CA GLY A 183 -11.80 18.80 68.66
C GLY A 183 -11.36 17.50 67.96
N LEU A 184 -10.95 16.48 68.74
CA LEU A 184 -11.02 15.05 68.38
C LEU A 184 -12.18 14.45 69.21
N PRO A 185 -12.87 13.37 68.78
CA PRO A 185 -12.30 12.04 68.52
C PRO A 185 -12.97 11.33 67.29
N LYS A 186 -12.69 10.11 66.79
CA LYS A 186 -12.19 8.83 67.32
C LYS A 186 -11.96 7.91 66.08
N LYS A 187 -10.83 7.19 66.02
CA LYS A 187 -10.60 5.95 65.20
C LYS A 187 -11.28 4.76 65.94
N PRO A 188 -11.43 3.51 65.39
CA PRO A 188 -10.33 2.72 64.78
C PRO A 188 -10.68 1.57 63.78
N GLY A 189 -9.61 0.99 63.20
CA GLY A 189 -9.53 -0.40 62.68
C GLY A 189 -9.62 -0.53 61.15
N GLY A 190 -8.79 -1.27 60.41
CA GLY A 190 -7.62 -2.16 60.60
C GLY A 190 -7.01 -2.43 59.19
N ILE A 191 -5.69 -2.51 58.99
CA ILE A 191 -4.86 -3.75 58.78
C ILE A 191 -5.58 -4.78 57.87
N SER A 192 -5.09 -5.32 56.73
CA SER A 192 -3.79 -5.83 56.26
C SER A 192 -3.92 -6.16 54.75
N VAL A 193 -2.98 -5.84 53.85
CA VAL A 193 -1.92 -6.70 53.21
C VAL A 193 -2.38 -7.94 52.41
N ILE A 194 -1.62 -8.20 51.31
CA ILE A 194 -1.43 -9.44 50.51
C ILE A 194 -2.32 -9.48 49.25
N GLY A 195 -1.84 -9.54 48.00
CA GLY A 195 -0.62 -10.13 47.46
C GLY A 195 -0.97 -11.42 46.71
N SER A 196 -1.16 -11.39 45.38
CA SER A 196 -1.28 -12.62 44.59
C SER A 196 -0.49 -12.54 43.30
N LYS A 197 0.52 -13.41 43.26
CA LYS A 197 1.49 -13.68 42.20
C LYS A 197 0.81 -14.10 40.89
N ILE A 198 1.35 -13.57 39.80
CA ILE A 198 1.27 -14.13 38.45
C ILE A 198 2.30 -15.28 38.38
N PRO A 199 1.93 -16.50 37.96
CA PRO A 199 2.93 -17.49 37.57
C PRO A 199 3.26 -17.36 36.07
N SER A 200 4.52 -17.02 35.78
CA SER A 200 5.20 -17.31 34.53
C SER A 200 5.42 -18.83 34.39
N ARG A 201 5.27 -19.38 33.18
CA ARG A 201 5.86 -20.68 32.85
C ARG A 201 6.24 -20.76 31.36
N ASP A 202 7.54 -20.58 31.15
CA ASP A 202 8.48 -21.30 30.29
C ASP A 202 8.10 -21.79 28.89
N GLN A 203 8.92 -21.28 27.95
CA GLN A 203 9.37 -21.86 26.68
C GLN A 203 9.99 -23.26 26.94
N ASP A 204 9.96 -24.25 26.04
CA ASP A 204 10.81 -24.34 24.84
C ASP A 204 10.52 -25.63 24.00
N PRO A 205 11.13 -25.79 22.80
CA PRO A 205 10.58 -26.55 21.66
C PRO A 205 11.15 -27.98 21.46
N LYS A 206 10.44 -28.81 20.68
CA LYS A 206 10.96 -30.01 20.00
C LYS A 206 10.31 -30.10 18.61
N SER A 207 11.07 -29.90 17.53
CA SER A 207 11.94 -30.89 16.85
C SER A 207 11.18 -31.64 15.74
N THR A 208 11.58 -31.29 14.51
CA THR A 208 11.28 -31.87 13.20
C THR A 208 11.75 -33.31 13.05
N LYS A 209 10.91 -34.17 12.44
CA LYS A 209 11.30 -35.22 11.49
C LYS A 209 10.09 -35.58 10.62
N TYR A 210 10.19 -35.36 9.31
CA TYR A 210 9.40 -36.06 8.31
C TYR A 210 10.37 -36.63 7.28
N ASP A 211 10.51 -37.95 7.31
CA ASP A 211 10.97 -38.78 6.20
C ASP A 211 9.72 -39.33 5.51
N ASN A 212 9.55 -39.01 4.23
CA ASN A 212 9.02 -39.86 3.13
C ASN A 212 8.78 -39.01 1.89
#